data_AF-A0AAU7UU38-F1
#
_entry.id   AF-A0AAU7UU38-F1
#
_cell.length_a   1.000
_cell.length_b   1.000
_cell.length_c   1.000
_cell.angle_alpha   90.00
_cell.angle_beta   90.00
_cell.angle_gamma   90.00
#
_symmetry.space_group_name_H-M   'P 1'
#
loop_
_entity.id
_entity.type
_entity.pdbx_description
1 polymer ?
#
loop_
_entity_poly.entity_id
_entity_poly.type
_entity_poly.pdbx_seq_one_letter_code
_entity_poly.pdbx_strand_id
1 'polypeptide(L)' 'MPYEPMTLTTADAGQLLTLQRAAYVAEAQAHRDLELPPLTETLDELITELVQPAVTALGIRDDTGRLIAAVRLPA' A
#
# COMPACT_ATOMS: atom_id res chain seq x y z
N MET A 1 -10.69 -9.04 17.37
CA MET A 1 -10.34 -7.65 17.67
C MET A 1 -10.80 -6.80 16.50
N PRO A 2 -11.61 -5.73 16.67
CA PRO A 2 -11.86 -4.84 15.54
C PRO A 2 -10.56 -4.10 15.27
N TYR A 3 -9.93 -4.41 14.15
CA TYR A 3 -8.77 -3.66 13.72
C TYR A 3 -9.19 -2.23 13.43
N GLU A 4 -8.54 -1.25 14.05
CA GLU A 4 -8.82 0.17 13.82
C GLU A 4 -8.02 0.69 12.61
N PRO A 5 -8.68 1.32 11.62
CA PRO A 5 -7.97 1.99 10.55
C PRO A 5 -7.16 3.17 11.08
N MET A 6 -5.96 3.34 10.55
CA MET A 6 -5.07 4.46 10.84
C MET A 6 -4.60 5.14 9.55
N THR A 7 -4.32 6.43 9.61
CA THR A 7 -3.70 7.16 8.50
C THR A 7 -2.26 6.69 8.31
N LEU A 8 -1.90 6.38 7.07
CA LEU A 8 -0.52 6.07 6.68
C LEU A 8 0.21 7.33 6.25
N THR A 9 1.50 7.38 6.55
CA THR A 9 2.39 8.49 6.21
C THR A 9 3.59 7.99 5.41
N THR A 10 4.49 8.88 5.01
CA THR A 10 5.75 8.49 4.35
C THR A 10 6.61 7.56 5.21
N ALA A 11 6.46 7.58 6.54
CA ALA A 11 7.13 6.65 7.44
C ALA A 11 6.68 5.18 7.24
N ASP A 12 5.48 4.97 6.69
CA ASP A 12 4.91 3.65 6.44
C ASP A 12 5.23 3.12 5.03
N ALA A 13 5.80 3.95 4.15
CA ALA A 13 5.93 3.68 2.71
C ALA A 13 6.63 2.35 2.39
N GLY A 14 7.69 1.99 3.13
CA GLY A 14 8.39 0.73 2.91
C GLY A 14 7.53 -0.52 3.21
N GLN A 15 6.76 -0.46 4.30
CA GLN A 15 5.82 -1.54 4.65
C GLN A 15 4.64 -1.59 3.67
N LEU A 16 4.13 -0.42 3.27
CA LEU A 16 3.06 -0.29 2.31
C LEU A 16 3.44 -0.86 0.93
N LEU A 17 4.62 -0.52 0.41
CA LEU A 17 5.10 -1.04 -0.88
C LEU A 17 5.28 -2.56 -0.85
N THR A 18 5.79 -3.09 0.26
CA THR A 18 5.94 -4.55 0.46
C THR A 18 4.58 -5.25 0.48
N LEU A 19 3.63 -4.72 1.25
CA LEU A 19 2.27 -5.25 1.33
C LEU A 19 1.56 -5.19 -0.03
N GLN A 20 1.69 -4.07 -0.74
CA GLN A 20 1.12 -3.87 -2.07
C GLN A 20 1.60 -4.92 -3.07
N ARG A 21 2.92 -5.14 -3.16
CA ARG A 21 3.48 -6.15 -4.06
C ARG A 21 2.98 -7.56 -3.71
N ALA A 22 2.89 -7.88 -2.42
CA ALA A 22 2.34 -9.15 -1.97
C ALA A 22 0.84 -9.29 -2.31
N ALA A 23 0.07 -8.21 -2.26
CA ALA A 23 -1.36 -8.22 -2.58
C ALA A 23 -1.65 -8.43 -4.08
N TYR A 24 -0.79 -7.92 -4.97
CA TYR A 24 -1.02 -7.96 -6.42
C TYR A 24 -0.31 -9.09 -7.17
N VAL A 25 0.63 -9.82 -6.54
CA VAL A 25 1.38 -10.89 -7.23
C VAL A 25 0.50 -12.03 -7.75
N ALA A 26 -0.55 -12.41 -7.01
CA ALA A 26 -1.46 -13.47 -7.43
C ALA A 26 -2.30 -13.05 -8.64
N GLU A 27 -2.74 -11.79 -8.67
CA GLU A 27 -3.45 -11.19 -9.80
C GLU A 27 -2.57 -11.15 -11.05
N ALA A 28 -1.34 -10.65 -10.91
CA ALA A 28 -0.35 -10.61 -11.98
C ALA A 28 -0.08 -12.01 -12.58
N GLN A 29 0.03 -13.04 -11.73
CA GLN A 29 0.20 -14.43 -12.18
C GLN A 29 -1.03 -14.96 -12.92
N ALA A 30 -2.23 -14.69 -12.40
CA ALA A 30 -3.48 -15.14 -13.01
C ALA A 30 -3.68 -14.52 -14.42
N HIS A 31 -3.30 -13.24 -14.57
CA HIS A 31 -3.47 -12.48 -15.80
C HIS A 31 -2.23 -12.44 -16.70
N ARG A 32 -1.10 -13.03 -16.24
CA ARG A 32 0.22 -13.02 -16.91
C ARG A 32 0.70 -11.60 -17.24
N ASP A 33 0.47 -10.68 -16.32
CA ASP A 33 0.83 -9.28 -16.45
C ASP A 33 1.66 -8.85 -15.22
N LEU A 34 2.98 -8.77 -15.39
CA LEU A 34 3.89 -8.30 -14.34
C LEU A 34 4.06 -6.78 -14.35
N GLU A 35 3.48 -6.09 -15.33
CA GLU A 35 3.59 -4.63 -15.49
C GLU A 35 2.47 -3.88 -14.77
N LEU A 36 1.62 -4.59 -14.00
CA LEU A 36 0.59 -3.99 -13.16
C LEU A 36 1.20 -2.85 -12.33
N PRO A 37 0.61 -1.63 -12.34
CA PRO A 37 1.18 -0.47 -11.65
C PRO A 37 1.60 -0.73 -10.19
N PRO A 38 0.84 -1.49 -9.38
CA PRO A 38 1.24 -1.80 -7.99
C PRO A 38 2.53 -2.61 -7.85
N LEU A 39 2.97 -3.31 -8.91
CA LEU A 39 4.21 -4.10 -8.92
C LEU A 39 5.42 -3.30 -9.42
N THR A 40 5.18 -2.33 -10.31
CA THR A 40 6.21 -1.52 -10.96
C THR A 40 6.47 -0.18 -10.26
N GLU A 41 5.53 0.31 -9.44
CA GLU A 41 5.70 1.50 -8.61
C GLU A 41 6.96 1.42 -7.74
N THR A 42 7.72 2.51 -7.75
CA THR A 42 8.93 2.69 -6.95
C THR A 42 8.61 3.27 -5.57
N LEU A 43 9.55 3.13 -4.63
CA LEU A 43 9.41 3.73 -3.31
C LEU A 43 9.32 5.26 -3.37
N ASP A 44 10.08 5.90 -4.27
CA ASP A 44 10.09 7.36 -4.42
C ASP A 44 8.77 7.88 -5.00
N GLU A 45 8.18 7.17 -5.97
CA GLU A 45 6.85 7.47 -6.49
C GLU A 45 5.77 7.34 -5.41
N LEU A 46 5.81 6.25 -4.63
CA LEU A 46 4.89 6.05 -3.52
C LEU A 46 5.02 7.16 -2.46
N ILE A 47 6.24 7.54 -2.08
CA ILE A 47 6.46 8.66 -1.14
C ILE A 47 5.92 9.96 -1.72
N THR A 48 6.16 10.21 -3.01
CA THR A 48 5.66 11.40 -3.72
C THR A 48 4.14 11.44 -3.74
N GLU A 49 3.47 10.30 -3.90
CA GLU A 49 2.02 10.21 -3.81
C GLU A 49 1.50 10.47 -2.38
N LEU A 50 2.12 9.86 -1.37
CA LEU A 50 1.69 9.97 0.03
C LEU A 50 1.78 11.39 0.60
N VAL A 51 2.59 12.28 0.01
CA VAL A 51 2.65 13.69 0.41
C VAL A 51 1.63 14.58 -0.32
N GLN A 52 0.90 14.05 -1.31
CA GLN A 52 -0.10 14.83 -2.01
C GLN A 52 -1.31 15.09 -1.10
N PRO A 53 -1.75 16.35 -0.94
CA PRO A 53 -2.90 16.68 -0.08
C PRO A 53 -4.21 16.01 -0.51
N ALA A 54 -4.30 15.61 -1.78
CA ALA A 54 -5.45 14.94 -2.37
C ALA A 54 -5.48 13.42 -2.10
N VAL A 55 -4.40 12.85 -1.58
CA VAL A 55 -4.28 11.40 -1.36
C VAL A 55 -4.57 11.10 0.11
N THR A 56 -5.56 10.22 0.33
CA THR A 56 -5.80 9.62 1.64
C THR A 56 -5.32 8.18 1.63
N ALA A 57 -4.31 7.87 2.46
CA ALA A 57 -3.84 6.51 2.67
C ALA A 57 -4.27 6.00 4.05
N LEU A 58 -4.97 4.87 4.08
CA LEU A 58 -5.42 4.21 5.31
C LEU A 58 -4.83 2.81 5.39
N GLY A 59 -4.51 2.37 6.60
CA GLY A 59 -3.97 1.06 6.87
C GLY A 59 -4.55 0.43 8.12
N ILE A 60 -4.38 -0.89 8.23
CA ILE A 60 -4.69 -1.67 9.42
C ILE A 60 -3.43 -2.37 9.89
N ARG A 61 -3.13 -2.25 11.18
CA ARG A 61 -2.11 -3.05 11.86
C ARG A 61 -2.74 -4.14 12.70
N ASP A 62 -2.10 -5.30 12.73
CA ASP A 62 -2.45 -6.35 13.69
C ASP A 62 -1.88 -6.07 15.09
N ASP A 63 -2.16 -6.95 16.05
CA ASP A 63 -1.72 -6.83 17.44
C ASP A 63 -0.18 -6.85 17.59
N THR A 64 0.56 -7.28 16.56
CA THR A 64 2.04 -7.25 16.54
C THR A 64 2.60 -5.94 15.99
N GLY A 65 1.73 -5.04 15.50
CA GLY A 65 2.09 -3.81 14.83
C GLY A 65 2.42 -4.00 13.34
N ARG A 66 2.18 -5.19 12.76
CA ARG A 66 2.43 -5.43 11.33
C ARG A 66 1.30 -4.82 10.49
N LEU A 67 1.65 -4.08 9.43
CA LEU A 67 0.67 -3.61 8.44
C LEU A 67 0.12 -4.79 7.63
N ILE A 68 -1.18 -5.06 7.73
CA ILE A 68 -1.84 -6.23 7.10
C ILE A 68 -2.86 -5.86 6.03
N ALA A 69 -3.33 -4.62 6.00
CA ALA A 69 -4.19 -4.11 4.94
C ALA A 69 -3.92 -2.62 4.72
N ALA A 70 -4.14 -2.15 3.49
CA ALA A 70 -4.08 -0.73 3.16
C ALA A 70 -4.98 -0.40 1.96
N VAL A 71 -5.42 0.85 1.90
CA VAL A 71 -6.08 1.45 0.74
C VAL A 71 -5.52 2.85 0.54
N ARG A 72 -5.30 3.22 -0.73
CA ARG A 72 -4.95 4.58 -1.14
C ARG A 72 -6.09 5.12 -1.99
N LEU A 73 -6.57 6.30 -1.63
CA LEU A 73 -7.68 6.98 -2.29
C LEU A 73 -7.12 8.30 -2.86
N PRO A 74 -6.75 8.33 -4.15
CA PRO A 74 -6.52 9.59 -4.85
C PRO A 74 -7.87 10.31 -5.04
N ALA A 75 -7.87 11.63 -4.92
CA ALA A 75 -9.06 12.46 -5.18
C ALA A 75 -9.55 12.37 -6.63
#